data_AF-A0A970KJ78-F1
#
_entry.id   AF-A0A970KJ78-F1
#
_cell.length_a   1.000
_cell.length_b   1.000
_cell.length_c   1.000
_cell.angle_alpha   90.00
_cell.angle_beta   90.00
_cell.angle_gamma   90.00
#
_symmetry.space_group_name_H-M   'P 1'
#
loop_
_entity.id
_entity.type
_entity.pdbx_description
1 polymer ?
#
loop_
_entity_poly.entity_id
_entity_poly.type
_entity_poly.pdbx_seq_one_letter_code
_entity_poly.pdbx_strand_id
1 'polypeptide(L)'
;MPKSSDLLQFGGSVRQGILWRHADVTDSARALAQAHLCGPTAALVLGEALAGVALLSHELTQPEEAIALHLRVKGPIRGVTVEATRDGALRGYPRIKILNDLDGNEEILSAPALGQSGEAQILRSVPGRLISRAGVDAAPPAIEKIVNRYL
;
A
#
# COMPACT_ATOMS: atom_id res chain seq x y z
N MET A 1 -20.93 9.99 -6.52
CA MET A 1 -20.21 8.70 -6.46
C MET A 1 -21.00 7.76 -5.55
N PRO A 2 -21.12 6.46 -5.86
CA PRO A 2 -21.61 5.51 -4.87
C PRO A 2 -20.74 5.62 -3.60
N LYS A 3 -21.37 5.39 -2.44
CA LYS A 3 -20.65 5.37 -1.16
C LYS A 3 -19.66 4.21 -1.21
N SER A 4 -18.38 4.47 -0.92
CA SER A 4 -17.36 3.41 -0.88
C SER A 4 -17.81 2.28 0.05
N SER A 5 -17.63 1.04 -0.39
CA SER A 5 -17.85 -0.17 0.39
C SER A 5 -16.59 -0.65 1.11
N ASP A 6 -15.47 0.04 0.91
CA ASP A 6 -14.20 -0.21 1.60
C ASP A 6 -14.37 -0.16 3.12
N LEU A 7 -13.60 -1.01 3.81
CA LEU A 7 -13.67 -1.13 5.25
C LEU A 7 -12.34 -1.57 5.85
N LEU A 8 -12.05 -1.08 7.05
CA LEU A 8 -10.97 -1.56 7.90
C LEU A 8 -11.58 -2.13 9.19
N GLN A 9 -11.42 -3.43 9.37
CA GLN A 9 -11.88 -4.14 10.57
C GLN A 9 -10.69 -4.61 11.39
N PHE A 10 -10.85 -4.54 12.70
CA PHE A 10 -9.90 -5.07 13.66
C PHE A 10 -10.66 -5.85 14.73
N GLY A 11 -10.02 -6.89 15.23
CA GLY A 11 -10.55 -7.67 16.33
C GLY A 11 -9.46 -8.54 16.94
N GLY A 12 -9.85 -9.40 17.85
CA GLY A 12 -8.90 -10.29 18.50
C GLY A 12 -9.49 -11.06 19.67
N SER A 13 -8.69 -11.96 20.21
CA SER A 13 -8.96 -12.68 21.44
C SER A 13 -7.85 -12.39 22.43
N VAL A 14 -8.14 -11.54 23.41
CA VAL A 14 -7.20 -11.18 24.48
C VAL A 14 -6.74 -12.43 25.24
N ARG A 15 -7.65 -13.39 25.48
CA ARG A 15 -7.33 -14.66 26.15
C ARG A 15 -6.29 -15.48 25.38
N GLN A 16 -6.32 -15.43 24.05
CA GLN A 16 -5.42 -16.20 23.20
C GLN A 16 -4.20 -15.39 22.73
N GLY A 17 -4.12 -14.10 23.05
CA GLY A 17 -3.07 -13.22 22.55
C GLY A 17 -3.10 -13.03 21.03
N ILE A 18 -4.27 -13.17 20.39
CA ILE A 18 -4.43 -13.04 18.94
C ILE A 18 -5.10 -11.72 18.62
N LEU A 19 -4.53 -10.98 17.67
CA LEU A 19 -5.13 -9.82 17.04
C LEU A 19 -5.27 -10.11 15.54
N TRP A 20 -6.38 -9.69 14.94
CA TRP A 20 -6.60 -9.78 13.49
C TRP A 20 -7.02 -8.42 12.95
N ARG A 21 -6.64 -8.18 11.69
CA ARG A 21 -7.00 -6.98 10.94
C ARG A 21 -7.36 -7.39 9.52
N HIS A 22 -8.34 -6.71 8.94
CA HIS A 22 -8.78 -6.93 7.57
C HIS A 22 -9.05 -5.58 6.92
N ALA A 23 -8.53 -5.38 5.72
CA ALA A 23 -8.75 -4.19 4.91
C ALA A 23 -9.33 -4.59 3.56
N ASP A 24 -10.47 -4.01 3.21
CA ASP A 24 -10.97 -3.95 1.84
C ASP A 24 -10.70 -2.54 1.30
N VAL A 25 -10.02 -2.46 0.18
CA VAL A 25 -9.61 -1.20 -0.49
C VAL A 25 -10.04 -1.17 -1.94
N THR A 26 -10.97 -2.05 -2.34
CA THR A 26 -11.34 -2.28 -3.74
C THR A 26 -11.84 -1.00 -4.43
N ASP A 27 -12.70 -0.23 -3.78
CA ASP A 27 -13.27 0.98 -4.36
C ASP A 27 -12.24 2.12 -4.42
N SER A 28 -11.45 2.29 -3.36
CA SER A 28 -10.37 3.28 -3.30
C SER A 28 -9.27 2.97 -4.31
N ALA A 29 -8.84 1.72 -4.43
CA ALA A 29 -7.85 1.29 -5.41
C ALA A 29 -8.34 1.52 -6.84
N ARG A 30 -9.60 1.18 -7.12
CA ARG A 30 -10.22 1.43 -8.43
C ARG A 30 -10.30 2.93 -8.74
N ALA A 31 -10.76 3.74 -7.79
CA ALA A 31 -10.90 5.18 -7.96
C ALA A 31 -9.54 5.86 -8.20
N LEU A 32 -8.50 5.49 -7.43
CA LEU A 32 -7.15 6.03 -7.62
C LEU A 32 -6.51 5.54 -8.92
N ALA A 33 -6.68 4.27 -9.29
CA ALA A 33 -6.19 3.75 -10.57
C ALA A 33 -6.81 4.50 -11.76
N GLN A 34 -8.12 4.76 -11.71
CA GLN A 34 -8.82 5.57 -12.71
C GLN A 34 -8.33 7.01 -12.73
N ALA A 35 -8.22 7.67 -11.57
CA ALA A 35 -7.75 9.04 -11.46
C ALA A 35 -6.32 9.23 -11.98
N HIS A 36 -5.48 8.19 -11.85
CA HIS A 36 -4.11 8.21 -12.33
C HIS A 36 -3.92 7.61 -13.74
N LEU A 37 -4.98 7.12 -14.39
CA LEU A 37 -4.94 6.45 -15.70
C LEU A 37 -3.96 5.26 -15.71
N CYS A 38 -4.05 4.41 -14.69
CA CYS A 38 -3.20 3.24 -14.56
C CYS A 38 -3.67 2.12 -15.50
N GLY A 39 -2.71 1.44 -16.13
CA GLY A 39 -2.90 0.13 -16.71
C GLY A 39 -3.08 -0.96 -15.64
N PRO A 40 -3.56 -2.17 -16.00
CA PRO A 40 -3.89 -3.23 -15.06
C PRO A 40 -2.77 -3.59 -14.09
N THR A 41 -1.53 -3.68 -14.58
CA THR A 41 -0.38 -4.08 -13.74
C THR A 41 -0.05 -3.01 -12.70
N ALA A 42 -0.05 -1.74 -13.11
CA ALA A 42 0.18 -0.63 -12.19
C ALA A 42 -0.95 -0.48 -11.16
N ALA A 43 -2.20 -0.74 -11.59
CA ALA A 43 -3.37 -0.73 -10.72
C ALA A 43 -3.29 -1.85 -9.66
N LEU A 44 -2.83 -3.05 -10.03
CA LEU A 44 -2.62 -4.15 -9.07
C LEU A 44 -1.58 -3.78 -8.01
N VAL A 45 -0.41 -3.28 -8.41
CA VAL A 45 0.64 -2.87 -7.45
C VAL A 45 0.15 -1.72 -6.56
N LEU A 46 -0.61 -0.77 -7.11
CA LEU A 46 -1.24 0.29 -6.33
C LEU A 46 -2.22 -0.28 -5.29
N GLY A 47 -3.09 -1.21 -5.70
CA GLY A 47 -4.06 -1.85 -4.81
C GLY A 47 -3.40 -2.62 -3.66
N GLU A 48 -2.39 -3.43 -3.97
CA GLU A 48 -1.59 -4.13 -2.95
C GLU A 48 -0.95 -3.15 -1.96
N ALA A 49 -0.35 -2.07 -2.48
CA ALA A 49 0.29 -1.05 -1.65
C ALA A 49 -0.73 -0.33 -0.74
N LEU A 50 -1.89 0.04 -1.27
CA LEU A 50 -2.99 0.66 -0.51
C LEU A 50 -3.48 -0.26 0.60
N ALA A 51 -3.67 -1.55 0.32
CA ALA A 51 -4.02 -2.54 1.34
C ALA A 51 -2.95 -2.62 2.43
N GLY A 52 -1.66 -2.59 2.03
CA GLY A 52 -0.53 -2.56 2.96
C GLY A 52 -0.59 -1.38 3.93
N VAL A 53 -0.70 -0.14 3.44
CA VAL A 53 -0.78 1.04 4.33
C VAL A 53 -2.09 1.09 5.13
N ALA A 54 -3.20 0.58 4.60
CA ALA A 54 -4.45 0.47 5.35
C ALA A 54 -4.27 -0.45 6.59
N LEU A 55 -3.59 -1.59 6.45
CA LEU A 55 -3.29 -2.48 7.58
C LEU A 55 -2.37 -1.84 8.61
N LEU A 56 -1.37 -1.06 8.15
CA LEU A 56 -0.43 -0.35 9.02
C LEU A 56 -1.06 0.86 9.73
N SER A 57 -2.15 1.42 9.18
CA SER A 57 -2.84 2.60 9.74
C SER A 57 -3.38 2.38 11.17
N HIS A 58 -3.51 1.14 11.62
CA HIS A 58 -3.87 0.84 13.00
C HIS A 58 -2.84 1.33 14.03
N GLU A 59 -1.58 1.51 13.66
CA GLU A 59 -0.56 2.03 14.58
C GLU A 59 -0.69 3.53 14.89
N LEU A 60 -1.53 4.23 14.11
CA LEU A 60 -1.71 5.66 14.23
C LEU A 60 -2.46 5.98 15.52
N THR A 61 -1.89 6.84 16.37
CA THR A 61 -2.44 7.19 17.69
C THR A 61 -2.97 8.62 17.75
N GLN A 62 -2.57 9.50 16.82
CA GLN A 62 -3.02 10.89 16.76
C GLN A 62 -4.07 11.13 15.65
N PRO A 63 -5.06 12.03 15.84
CA PRO A 63 -6.13 12.29 14.86
C PRO A 63 -5.67 12.60 13.44
N GLU A 64 -4.61 13.39 13.30
CA GLU A 64 -4.05 13.83 12.01
C GLU A 64 -2.81 13.03 11.60
N GLU A 65 -2.58 11.89 12.25
CA GLU A 65 -1.45 11.05 11.90
C GLU A 65 -1.72 10.33 10.57
N ALA A 66 -0.65 10.19 9.79
CA ALA A 66 -0.62 9.44 8.55
C ALA A 66 0.56 8.48 8.55
N ILE A 67 0.38 7.33 7.91
CA ILE A 67 1.43 6.37 7.62
C ILE A 67 1.61 6.27 6.10
N ALA A 68 2.82 6.53 5.63
CA ALA A 68 3.18 6.49 4.22
C ALA A 68 4.16 5.34 3.94
N LEU A 69 3.95 4.64 2.84
CA LEU A 69 4.90 3.69 2.27
C LEU A 69 5.45 4.26 0.96
N HIS A 70 6.76 4.46 0.92
CA HIS A 70 7.50 4.78 -0.29
C HIS A 70 8.34 3.58 -0.71
N LEU A 71 7.90 2.87 -1.74
CA LEU A 71 8.64 1.75 -2.30
C LEU A 71 9.37 2.18 -3.56
N ARG A 72 10.68 1.86 -3.64
CA ARG A 72 11.50 1.98 -4.85
C ARG A 72 11.99 0.61 -5.24
N VAL A 73 11.88 0.28 -6.52
CA VAL A 73 12.25 -1.05 -7.04
C VAL A 73 13.01 -0.95 -8.34
N LYS A 74 13.74 -2.02 -8.68
CA LYS A 74 14.44 -2.13 -9.96
C LYS A 74 13.53 -2.59 -11.11
N GLY A 75 12.38 -3.20 -10.81
CA GLY A 75 11.39 -3.60 -11.81
C GLY A 75 10.80 -2.42 -12.60
N PRO A 76 10.07 -2.69 -13.69
CA PRO A 76 9.61 -1.67 -14.62
C PRO A 76 8.65 -0.65 -14.00
N ILE A 77 7.96 -0.96 -12.90
CA ILE A 77 7.09 0.02 -12.22
C ILE A 77 7.87 1.12 -11.50
N ARG A 78 9.17 0.89 -11.21
CA ARG A 78 10.11 1.78 -10.50
C ARG A 78 9.75 2.13 -9.05
N GLY A 79 8.51 1.93 -8.63
CA GLY A 79 8.06 2.17 -7.27
C GLY A 79 6.59 2.55 -7.17
N VAL A 80 6.15 2.72 -5.93
CA VAL A 80 4.80 3.17 -5.58
C VAL A 80 4.90 4.01 -4.30
N THR A 81 4.09 5.06 -4.21
CA THR A 81 3.93 5.86 -2.99
C THR A 81 2.47 5.84 -2.60
N VAL A 82 2.18 5.41 -1.38
CA VAL A 82 0.83 5.35 -0.82
C VAL A 82 0.84 5.85 0.61
N GLU A 83 -0.29 6.35 1.08
CA GLU A 83 -0.48 6.83 2.44
C GLU A 83 -1.89 6.52 2.92
N ALA A 84 -1.99 6.18 4.20
CA ALA A 84 -3.25 6.07 4.94
C ALA A 84 -3.24 7.03 6.13
N THR A 85 -4.34 7.74 6.35
CA THR A 85 -4.58 8.54 7.54
C THR A 85 -5.38 7.75 8.58
N ARG A 86 -5.39 8.21 9.83
CA ARG A 86 -6.12 7.53 10.93
C ARG A 86 -7.63 7.41 10.68
N ASP A 87 -8.24 8.37 9.98
CA ASP A 87 -9.66 8.36 9.62
C ASP A 87 -9.97 7.45 8.40
N GLY A 88 -8.97 6.74 7.88
CA GLY A 88 -9.12 5.78 6.80
C GLY A 88 -9.06 6.38 5.41
N ALA A 89 -8.68 7.65 5.26
CA ALA A 89 -8.44 8.21 3.93
C ALA A 89 -7.19 7.59 3.31
N LEU A 90 -7.29 7.26 2.02
CA LEU A 90 -6.24 6.62 1.25
C LEU A 90 -5.83 7.52 0.07
N ARG A 91 -4.53 7.63 -0.16
CA ARG A 91 -3.97 8.29 -1.34
C ARG A 91 -2.72 7.59 -1.82
N GLY A 92 -2.39 7.76 -3.09
CA GLY A 92 -1.15 7.24 -3.63
C GLY A 92 -1.13 7.11 -5.13
N TYR A 93 0.05 6.82 -5.67
CA TYR A 93 0.28 6.64 -7.09
C TYR A 93 1.46 5.70 -7.35
N PRO A 94 1.41 4.86 -8.40
CA PRO A 94 2.58 4.17 -8.91
C PRO A 94 3.47 5.16 -9.68
N ARG A 95 4.77 4.89 -9.72
CA ARG A 95 5.73 5.77 -10.41
C ARG A 95 5.61 5.67 -11.94
N ILE A 96 5.35 4.47 -12.46
CA ILE A 96 5.00 4.22 -13.86
C ILE A 96 3.57 3.70 -13.91
N LYS A 97 2.74 4.29 -14.78
CA LYS A 97 1.29 4.07 -14.81
C LYS A 97 0.85 3.03 -15.84
N ILE A 98 1.61 2.87 -16.93
CA ILE A 98 1.30 1.95 -18.02
C ILE A 98 2.55 1.13 -18.26
N LEU A 99 2.40 -0.19 -18.25
CA LEU A 99 3.47 -1.16 -18.46
C LEU A 99 3.06 -2.04 -19.63
N ASN A 100 3.17 -1.53 -20.86
CA ASN A 100 2.66 -2.19 -22.07
C ASN A 100 3.07 -3.67 -22.18
N ASP A 101 4.33 -3.99 -21.82
CA ASP A 101 4.87 -5.35 -21.88
C ASP A 101 4.27 -6.31 -20.84
N LEU A 102 3.59 -5.78 -19.82
CA LEU A 102 2.95 -6.55 -18.74
C LEU A 102 1.42 -6.45 -18.76
N ASP A 103 0.88 -5.32 -19.22
CA ASP A 103 -0.55 -5.01 -19.22
C ASP A 103 -1.35 -5.87 -20.22
N GLY A 104 -0.67 -6.46 -21.22
CA GLY A 104 -1.26 -7.35 -22.21
C GLY A 104 -1.24 -8.84 -21.83
N ASN A 105 -0.71 -9.21 -20.68
CA ASN A 105 -0.64 -10.62 -20.25
C ASN A 105 -2.02 -11.13 -19.86
N GLU A 106 -2.28 -12.42 -20.09
CA GLU A 106 -3.53 -13.08 -19.69
C GLU A 106 -3.74 -13.01 -18.17
N GLU A 107 -2.66 -13.16 -17.41
CA GLU A 107 -2.65 -13.02 -15.97
C GLU A 107 -1.88 -11.74 -15.56
N ILE A 108 -2.52 -10.92 -14.74
CA ILE A 108 -1.91 -9.71 -14.19
C ILE A 108 -1.26 -10.04 -12.86
N LEU A 109 0.06 -9.88 -12.80
CA LEU A 109 0.89 -10.18 -11.63
C LEU A 109 1.72 -8.97 -11.24
N SER A 110 1.87 -8.74 -9.93
CA SER A 110 2.68 -7.62 -9.40
C SER A 110 4.18 -7.94 -9.42
N ALA A 111 4.56 -9.20 -9.21
CA ALA A 111 5.97 -9.60 -9.07
C ALA A 111 6.87 -9.21 -10.28
N PRO A 112 6.46 -9.41 -11.55
CA PRO A 112 7.27 -8.95 -12.69
C PRO A 112 7.46 -7.43 -12.73
N ALA A 113 6.45 -6.67 -12.31
CA ALA A 113 6.49 -5.22 -12.28
C ALA A 113 7.43 -4.68 -11.19
N LEU A 114 7.47 -5.39 -10.06
CA LEU A 114 8.29 -5.08 -8.90
C LEU A 114 9.76 -5.53 -9.09
N GLY A 115 9.99 -6.63 -9.79
CA GLY A 115 11.33 -7.20 -9.98
C GLY A 115 11.86 -7.90 -8.72
N GLN A 116 13.18 -8.05 -8.61
CA GLN A 116 13.80 -8.93 -7.59
C GLN A 116 14.21 -8.24 -6.29
N SER A 117 14.39 -6.93 -6.29
CA SER A 117 14.87 -6.18 -5.12
C SER A 117 14.33 -4.75 -5.08
N GLY A 118 14.11 -4.24 -3.88
CA GLY A 118 13.75 -2.85 -3.65
C GLY A 118 13.98 -2.38 -2.22
N GLU A 119 13.79 -1.09 -2.02
CA GLU A 119 13.89 -0.39 -0.75
C GLU A 119 12.55 0.26 -0.45
N ALA A 120 12.00 -0.03 0.72
CA ALA A 120 10.80 0.60 1.24
C ALA A 120 11.15 1.54 2.39
N GLN A 121 10.50 2.70 2.42
CA GLN A 121 10.47 3.58 3.60
C GLN A 121 9.04 3.66 4.11
N ILE A 122 8.87 3.37 5.39
CA ILE A 122 7.60 3.56 6.10
C ILE A 122 7.76 4.75 7.02
N LEU A 123 6.93 5.77 6.82
CA LEU A 123 6.98 7.04 7.53
C LEU A 123 5.68 7.23 8.30
N ARG A 124 5.78 7.58 9.58
CA ARG A 124 4.64 8.11 10.34
C ARG A 124 4.83 9.59 10.55
N SER A 125 3.79 10.38 10.34
CA SER A 125 3.87 11.83 10.46
C SER A 125 2.53 12.43 10.86
N VAL A 126 2.57 13.61 11.45
CA VAL A 126 1.46 14.57 11.53
C VAL A 126 1.82 15.80 10.69
N PRO A 127 0.88 16.72 10.42
CA PRO A 127 1.20 17.94 9.68
C PRO A 127 2.44 18.65 10.24
N GLY A 128 3.43 18.88 9.38
CA GLY A 128 4.68 19.57 9.71
C GLY A 128 5.69 18.78 10.55
N ARG A 129 5.42 17.52 10.93
CA ARG A 129 6.32 16.75 11.80
C ARG A 129 6.36 15.26 11.49
N LEU A 130 7.57 14.74 11.26
CA LEU A 130 7.83 13.31 11.21
C LEU A 130 7.81 12.73 12.64
N ILE A 131 7.06 11.65 12.83
CA ILE A 131 6.99 10.89 14.10
C ILE A 131 8.01 9.77 14.09
N SER A 132 8.05 8.98 13.01
CA SER A 132 8.99 7.88 12.88
C SER A 132 9.28 7.56 11.41
N ARG A 133 10.40 6.86 11.20
CA ARG A 133 10.85 6.36 9.91
C ARG A 133 11.45 4.98 10.11
N ALA A 134 11.02 4.03 9.28
CA ALA A 134 11.64 2.72 9.15
C ALA A 134 12.08 2.50 7.69
N GLY A 135 13.26 1.91 7.51
CA GLY A 135 13.73 1.43 6.21
C GLY A 135 13.61 -0.09 6.17
N VAL A 136 13.15 -0.63 5.05
CA VAL A 136 13.01 -2.08 4.83
C VAL A 136 13.62 -2.43 3.47
N ASP A 137 14.69 -3.20 3.49
CA ASP A 137 15.21 -3.86 2.30
C ASP A 137 14.34 -5.10 2.00
N ALA A 138 13.89 -5.22 0.75
CA ALA A 138 12.98 -6.28 0.35
C ALA A 138 13.47 -7.00 -0.91
N ALA A 139 13.66 -8.32 -0.78
CA ALA A 139 14.03 -9.23 -1.84
C ALA A 139 13.27 -10.56 -1.66
N PRO A 140 12.18 -10.81 -2.42
CA PRO A 140 11.55 -9.92 -3.39
C PRO A 140 10.79 -8.75 -2.74
N PRO A 141 10.61 -7.61 -3.43
CA PRO A 141 9.93 -6.42 -2.95
C PRO A 141 8.39 -6.52 -3.02
N ALA A 142 7.83 -7.65 -2.62
CA ALA A 142 6.38 -7.84 -2.49
C ALA A 142 5.84 -7.04 -1.29
N ILE A 143 4.68 -6.39 -1.46
CA ILE A 143 4.09 -5.54 -0.41
C ILE A 143 3.84 -6.34 0.87
N GLU A 144 3.33 -7.56 0.77
CA GLU A 144 3.11 -8.47 1.89
C GLU A 144 4.38 -8.66 2.73
N LYS A 145 5.53 -8.89 2.07
CA LYS A 145 6.82 -9.09 2.76
C LYS A 145 7.32 -7.82 3.44
N ILE A 146 7.06 -6.67 2.84
CA ILE A 146 7.43 -5.36 3.41
C ILE A 146 6.61 -5.10 4.67
N VAL A 147 5.29 -5.31 4.60
CA VAL A 147 4.37 -5.15 5.74
C VAL A 147 4.73 -6.12 6.86
N ASN A 148 4.95 -7.40 6.54
CA ASN A 148 5.32 -8.43 7.53
C ASN A 148 6.67 -8.17 8.21
N ARG A 149 7.58 -7.44 7.58
CA ARG A 149 8.88 -7.09 8.18
C ARG A 149 8.81 -5.82 9.03
N TYR A 150 7.80 -4.99 8.83
CA TYR A 150 7.59 -3.78 9.61
C TYR A 150 6.83 -4.04 10.92
N LEU A 151 5.85 -4.95 10.89
CA LEU A 151 5.10 -5.43 12.06
C LEU A 151 5.98 -6.26 13.01
#